data_AF-A0A5C1MA62-F1
#
_entry.id   AF-A0A5C1MA62-F1
#
_cell.length_a   1.000
_cell.length_b   1.000
_cell.length_c   1.000
_cell.angle_alpha   90.00
_cell.angle_beta   90.00
_cell.angle_gamma   90.00
#
_symmetry.space_group_name_H-M   'P 1'
#
loop_
_entity.id
_entity.type
_entity.pdbx_description
1 polymer ?
#
loop_
_entity_poly.entity_id
_entity_poly.type
_entity_poly.pdbx_seq_one_letter_code
_entity_poly.pdbx_strand_id
1 'polypeptide(L)'
;MSSGFRILLVAAAFLAGIWSAWAAPSPAARENWAYTYPDAAFELWSWAREYPAAARRFSRWEARNRDRSGQLVAWAIAYPGRDLGRFLESHPDWPDLGQVAERHAAAARGLLAWCRHYPGAARALLKTSRAGRARAAAP
;
A
#
# COMPACT_ATOMS: atom_id res chain seq x y z
N MET A 1 51.48 -41.94 -7.83
CA MET A 1 51.66 -41.41 -6.46
C MET A 1 50.52 -40.43 -6.23
N SER A 2 49.43 -40.76 -5.51
CA SER A 2 49.33 -41.03 -4.05
C SER A 2 50.02 -39.93 -3.25
N SER A 3 49.47 -39.29 -2.23
CA SER A 3 48.19 -39.33 -1.51
C SER A 3 48.22 -38.13 -0.54
N GLY A 4 47.08 -37.64 -0.04
CA GLY A 4 47.10 -36.70 1.09
C GLY A 4 45.75 -36.11 1.48
N PHE A 5 44.96 -36.88 2.24
CA PHE A 5 43.62 -36.56 2.74
C PHE A 5 43.69 -36.08 4.21
N ARG A 6 42.83 -35.12 4.62
CA ARG A 6 42.23 -34.85 5.98
C ARG A 6 41.90 -33.34 6.13
N ILE A 7 40.66 -32.84 6.01
CA ILE A 7 39.44 -32.91 6.88
C ILE A 7 39.27 -31.66 7.81
N LEU A 8 38.03 -31.09 7.83
CA LEU A 8 37.35 -30.12 8.76
C LEU A 8 37.62 -28.61 8.53
N LEU A 9 36.65 -27.67 8.40
CA LEU A 9 35.36 -27.40 9.11
C LEU A 9 34.35 -26.51 8.30
N VAL A 10 33.05 -26.79 8.48
CA VAL A 10 31.87 -25.87 8.72
C VAL A 10 31.45 -24.90 7.60
N ALA A 11 30.40 -25.19 6.82
CA ALA A 11 28.95 -24.99 7.07
C ALA A 11 28.41 -23.56 6.84
N ALA A 12 27.54 -23.40 5.84
CA ALA A 12 26.28 -22.64 5.86
C ALA A 12 25.60 -22.84 4.49
N ALA A 13 24.74 -23.85 4.35
CA ALA A 13 23.31 -23.75 4.67
C ALA A 13 22.55 -22.84 3.69
N PHE A 14 21.76 -23.53 2.86
CA PHE A 14 20.61 -23.07 2.11
C PHE A 14 19.71 -22.06 2.86
N LEU A 15 19.07 -21.19 2.05
CA LEU A 15 17.85 -20.39 2.29
C LEU A 15 17.98 -19.00 2.96
N ALA A 16 17.20 -18.07 2.37
CA ALA A 16 16.90 -16.69 2.78
C ALA A 16 17.89 -15.62 2.28
N GLY A 17 17.50 -14.53 1.63
CA GLY A 17 16.18 -13.92 1.57
C GLY A 17 15.88 -13.37 0.18
N ILE A 18 14.74 -13.81 -0.34
CA ILE A 18 13.86 -13.02 -1.19
C ILE A 18 13.53 -11.74 -0.41
N TRP A 19 14.38 -10.72 -0.51
CA TRP A 19 14.04 -9.35 -0.15
C TRP A 19 14.30 -8.51 -1.39
N SER A 20 13.55 -8.79 -2.46
CA SER A 20 13.26 -7.73 -3.42
C SER A 20 12.58 -6.62 -2.62
N ALA A 21 13.37 -5.61 -2.28
CA ALA A 21 12.94 -4.42 -1.62
C ALA A 21 11.73 -3.88 -2.39
N TRP A 22 10.57 -4.05 -1.77
CA TRP A 22 9.35 -3.36 -2.12
C TRP A 22 9.64 -1.87 -2.09
N ALA A 23 10.01 -1.30 -3.25
CA ALA A 23 10.32 0.12 -3.34
C ALA A 23 9.02 0.90 -3.12
N ALA A 24 8.80 1.29 -1.87
CA ALA A 24 7.91 2.37 -1.52
C ALA A 24 8.27 3.60 -2.37
N PRO A 25 7.31 4.44 -2.77
CA PRO A 25 7.61 5.62 -3.58
C PRO A 25 8.79 6.40 -2.99
N SER A 26 9.67 6.92 -3.85
CA SER A 26 10.87 7.63 -3.38
C SER A 26 10.46 8.75 -2.42
N PRO A 27 11.24 9.02 -1.36
CA PRO A 27 10.93 10.07 -0.39
C PRO A 27 10.56 11.39 -1.09
N ALA A 28 11.34 11.80 -2.10
CA ALA A 28 11.10 13.01 -2.89
C ALA A 28 9.74 13.06 -3.60
N ALA A 29 9.22 11.94 -4.12
CA ALA A 29 7.93 11.92 -4.81
C ALA A 29 6.77 12.08 -3.81
N ARG A 30 6.90 11.46 -2.62
CA ARG A 30 5.95 11.62 -1.51
C ARG A 30 6.02 13.02 -0.91
N GLU A 31 7.21 13.55 -0.70
CA GLU A 31 7.45 14.92 -0.26
C GLU A 31 6.76 15.92 -1.20
N ASN A 32 6.99 15.78 -2.51
CA ASN A 32 6.41 16.67 -3.52
C ASN A 32 4.87 16.60 -3.55
N TRP A 33 4.29 15.41 -3.38
CA TRP A 33 2.83 15.27 -3.27
C TRP A 33 2.28 15.98 -2.02
N ALA A 34 2.94 15.82 -0.87
CA ALA A 34 2.50 16.45 0.38
C ALA A 34 2.62 17.99 0.32
N TYR A 35 3.65 18.53 -0.34
CA TYR A 35 3.75 19.97 -0.62
C TYR A 35 2.65 20.47 -1.56
N THR A 36 2.23 19.65 -2.52
CA THR A 36 1.18 20.02 -3.47
C THR A 36 -0.22 19.97 -2.84
N TYR A 37 -0.44 19.05 -1.89
CA TYR A 37 -1.73 18.83 -1.22
C TYR A 37 -1.58 18.81 0.31
N PRO A 38 -1.23 19.94 0.94
CA PRO A 38 -0.87 19.98 2.36
C PRO A 38 -2.02 19.55 3.29
N ASP A 39 -3.24 20.03 3.05
CA ASP A 39 -4.41 19.69 3.89
C ASP A 39 -4.79 18.21 3.74
N ALA A 40 -4.81 17.73 2.50
CA ALA A 40 -5.10 16.32 2.21
C ALA A 40 -4.04 15.40 2.83
N ALA A 41 -2.76 15.80 2.78
CA ALA A 41 -1.69 15.09 3.45
C ALA A 41 -1.93 15.08 4.95
N PHE A 42 -2.11 16.24 5.58
CA PHE A 42 -2.32 16.36 7.02
C PHE A 42 -3.47 15.50 7.53
N GLU A 43 -4.63 15.53 6.85
CA GLU A 43 -5.77 14.68 7.21
C GLU A 43 -5.47 13.20 7.04
N LEU A 44 -4.79 12.80 5.96
CA LEU A 44 -4.42 11.41 5.74
C LEU A 44 -3.42 10.91 6.80
N TRP A 45 -2.47 11.75 7.21
CA TRP A 45 -1.55 11.49 8.31
C TRP A 45 -2.31 11.37 9.64
N SER A 46 -3.27 12.25 9.89
CA SER A 46 -4.11 12.22 11.10
C SER A 46 -4.94 10.94 11.16
N TRP A 47 -5.60 10.57 10.06
CA TRP A 47 -6.30 9.29 9.92
C TRP A 47 -5.37 8.09 10.19
N ALA A 48 -4.15 8.11 9.65
CA ALA A 48 -3.20 7.02 9.85
C ALA A 48 -2.72 6.90 11.32
N ARG A 49 -2.65 8.02 12.04
CA ARG A 49 -2.34 8.05 13.49
C ARG A 49 -3.50 7.57 14.34
N GLU A 50 -4.73 7.91 13.96
CA GLU A 50 -5.95 7.49 14.64
C GLU A 50 -6.23 6.00 14.44
N TYR A 51 -5.98 5.47 13.23
CA TYR A 51 -6.24 4.08 12.86
C TYR A 51 -4.97 3.32 12.40
N PRO A 52 -3.95 3.17 13.24
CA PRO A 52 -2.62 2.69 12.82
C PRO A 52 -2.63 1.23 12.32
N ALA A 53 -3.50 0.37 12.89
CA ALA A 53 -3.64 -1.02 12.42
C ALA A 53 -4.27 -1.09 11.03
N ALA A 54 -5.32 -0.31 10.79
CA ALA A 54 -6.02 -0.23 9.51
C ALA A 54 -5.12 0.39 8.44
N ALA A 55 -4.42 1.48 8.77
CA ALA A 55 -3.47 2.14 7.89
C ALA A 55 -2.37 1.18 7.42
N ARG A 56 -1.73 0.45 8.35
CA ARG A 56 -0.73 -0.57 7.99
C ARG A 56 -1.31 -1.67 7.10
N ARG A 57 -2.54 -2.12 7.37
CA ARG A 57 -3.18 -3.18 6.59
C ARG A 57 -3.52 -2.68 5.18
N PHE A 58 -4.06 -1.47 5.08
CA PHE A 58 -4.36 -0.82 3.80
C PHE A 58 -3.09 -0.57 2.99
N SER A 59 -2.03 -0.01 3.58
CA SER A 59 -0.76 0.18 2.88
C SER A 59 -0.17 -1.13 2.36
N ARG A 60 -0.20 -2.21 3.16
CA ARG A 60 0.26 -3.53 2.70
C ARG A 60 -0.61 -4.10 1.57
N TRP A 61 -1.93 -3.94 1.68
CA TRP A 61 -2.85 -4.38 0.65
C TRP A 61 -2.64 -3.60 -0.65
N GLU A 62 -2.62 -2.27 -0.60
CA GLU A 62 -2.40 -1.37 -1.74
C GLU A 62 -1.08 -1.67 -2.43
N ALA A 63 -0.03 -1.91 -1.65
CA ALA A 63 1.27 -2.31 -2.16
C ALA A 63 1.11 -3.51 -3.11
N ARG A 64 0.47 -4.60 -2.65
CA ARG A 64 0.22 -5.84 -3.41
C ARG A 64 -0.83 -5.71 -4.52
N ASN A 65 -1.73 -4.74 -4.43
CA ASN A 65 -2.96 -4.66 -5.21
C ASN A 65 -3.16 -3.27 -5.83
N ARG A 66 -2.15 -2.69 -6.49
CA ARG A 66 -2.24 -1.28 -6.94
C ARG A 66 -3.31 -0.97 -7.97
N ASP A 67 -3.51 -1.81 -8.98
CA ASP A 67 -4.55 -1.53 -9.97
C ASP A 67 -5.95 -1.62 -9.33
N ARG A 68 -6.08 -2.51 -8.33
CA ARG A 68 -7.26 -2.66 -7.49
C ARG A 68 -7.46 -1.48 -6.53
N SER A 69 -6.38 -0.93 -5.94
CA SER A 69 -6.48 0.28 -5.10
C SER A 69 -6.90 1.51 -5.90
N GLY A 70 -6.49 1.59 -7.17
CA GLY A 70 -6.99 2.57 -8.12
C GLY A 70 -8.51 2.47 -8.33
N GLN A 71 -9.03 1.26 -8.52
CA GLN A 71 -10.47 1.02 -8.65
C GLN A 71 -11.24 1.41 -7.38
N LEU A 72 -10.71 1.06 -6.20
CA LEU A 72 -11.33 1.43 -4.93
C LEU A 72 -11.41 2.96 -4.76
N VAL A 73 -10.33 3.69 -5.02
CA VAL A 73 -10.31 5.16 -4.91
C VAL A 73 -11.24 5.79 -5.94
N ALA A 74 -11.21 5.33 -7.19
CA ALA A 74 -12.11 5.81 -8.24
C ALA A 74 -13.58 5.58 -7.87
N TRP A 75 -13.90 4.40 -7.35
CA TRP A 75 -15.23 4.07 -6.86
C TRP A 75 -15.64 4.94 -5.67
N ALA A 76 -14.75 5.14 -4.69
CA ALA A 76 -15.03 5.96 -3.52
C ALA A 76 -15.43 7.39 -3.90
N ILE A 77 -14.74 7.96 -4.89
CA ILE A 77 -15.01 9.30 -5.44
C ILE A 77 -16.34 9.32 -6.20
N ALA A 78 -16.62 8.29 -7.02
CA ALA A 78 -17.81 8.25 -7.87
C ALA A 78 -19.11 7.97 -7.10
N TYR A 79 -19.04 7.28 -5.96
CA TYR A 79 -20.19 6.84 -5.18
C TYR A 79 -20.15 7.40 -3.74
N PRO A 80 -20.52 8.68 -3.55
CA PRO A 80 -20.61 9.29 -2.22
C PRO A 80 -21.67 8.58 -1.37
N GLY A 81 -21.44 8.51 -0.05
CA GLY A 81 -22.37 7.91 0.91
C GLY A 81 -22.44 6.37 0.94
N ARG A 82 -21.68 5.68 0.07
CA ARG A 82 -21.59 4.21 0.11
C ARG A 82 -20.42 3.75 0.98
N ASP A 83 -20.60 2.65 1.71
CA ASP A 83 -19.54 2.05 2.53
C ASP A 83 -18.71 1.03 1.74
N LEU A 84 -17.61 0.59 2.35
CA LEU A 84 -16.72 -0.39 1.75
C LEU A 84 -17.37 -1.75 1.50
N GLY A 85 -18.38 -2.13 2.32
CA GLY A 85 -19.11 -3.38 2.13
C GLY A 85 -19.84 -3.40 0.79
N ARG A 86 -20.47 -2.28 0.42
CA ARG A 86 -21.16 -2.15 -0.87
C ARG A 86 -20.22 -2.30 -2.07
N PHE A 87 -18.99 -1.81 -1.95
CA PHE A 87 -17.98 -2.04 -2.99
C PHE A 87 -17.61 -3.52 -3.11
N LEU A 88 -17.48 -4.21 -1.98
CA LEU A 88 -17.07 -5.62 -1.93
C LEU A 88 -18.14 -6.59 -2.43
N GLU A 89 -19.42 -6.22 -2.46
CA GLU A 89 -20.47 -7.02 -3.13
C GLU A 89 -20.12 -7.29 -4.61
N SER A 90 -19.45 -6.34 -5.26
CA SER A 90 -18.97 -6.47 -6.66
C SER A 90 -17.53 -7.00 -6.78
N HIS A 91 -16.84 -7.21 -5.65
CA HIS A 91 -15.44 -7.67 -5.59
C HIS A 91 -15.26 -8.76 -4.52
N PRO A 92 -15.96 -9.91 -4.64
CA PRO A 92 -15.93 -10.97 -3.62
C PRO A 92 -14.55 -11.62 -3.45
N ASP A 93 -13.67 -11.49 -4.46
CA ASP A 93 -12.30 -12.02 -4.48
C ASP A 93 -11.27 -11.10 -3.78
N TRP A 94 -11.73 -10.12 -2.97
CA TRP A 94 -10.87 -9.16 -2.27
C TRP A 94 -10.93 -9.34 -0.73
N PRO A 95 -10.62 -10.54 -0.19
CA PRO A 95 -10.84 -10.89 1.22
C PRO A 95 -9.98 -10.08 2.20
N ASP A 96 -8.82 -9.57 1.75
CA ASP A 96 -7.98 -8.68 2.55
C ASP A 96 -8.68 -7.36 2.90
N LEU A 97 -9.46 -6.82 1.95
CA LEU A 97 -10.28 -5.62 2.14
C LEU A 97 -11.57 -5.94 2.87
N GLY A 98 -12.14 -7.14 2.69
CA GLY A 98 -13.24 -7.64 3.52
C GLY A 98 -12.90 -7.60 5.01
N GLN A 99 -11.71 -8.10 5.38
CA GLN A 99 -11.25 -8.02 6.77
C GLN A 99 -11.08 -6.57 7.28
N VAL A 100 -10.72 -5.63 6.40
CA VAL A 100 -10.65 -4.19 6.76
C VAL A 100 -12.05 -3.62 6.93
N ALA A 101 -13.00 -3.97 6.07
CA ALA A 101 -14.39 -3.54 6.17
C ALA A 101 -15.06 -4.04 7.46
N GLU A 102 -14.79 -5.29 7.85
CA GLU A 102 -15.35 -5.90 9.06
C GLU A 102 -14.67 -5.41 10.34
N ARG A 103 -13.33 -5.48 10.41
CA ARG A 103 -12.58 -5.23 11.65
C ARG A 103 -12.20 -3.77 11.85
N HIS A 104 -12.27 -2.97 10.80
CA HIS A 104 -11.86 -1.58 10.80
C HIS A 104 -12.87 -0.69 10.05
N ALA A 105 -14.17 -0.96 10.23
CA ALA A 105 -15.25 -0.26 9.53
C ALA A 105 -15.17 1.27 9.63
N ALA A 106 -14.87 1.82 10.83
CA ALA A 106 -14.70 3.26 11.03
C ALA A 106 -13.52 3.82 10.21
N ALA A 107 -12.36 3.15 10.24
CA ALA A 107 -11.19 3.54 9.47
C ALA A 107 -11.45 3.48 7.96
N ALA A 108 -12.15 2.44 7.49
CA ALA A 108 -12.55 2.30 6.09
C ALA A 108 -13.48 3.44 5.66
N ARG A 109 -14.48 3.78 6.46
CA ARG A 109 -15.36 4.94 6.19
C ARG A 109 -14.57 6.25 6.15
N GLY A 110 -13.67 6.46 7.11
CA GLY A 110 -12.80 7.64 7.15
C GLY A 110 -11.94 7.78 5.90
N LEU A 111 -11.32 6.69 5.45
CA LEU A 111 -10.52 6.68 4.23
C LEU A 111 -11.36 6.97 2.97
N LEU A 112 -12.55 6.36 2.86
CA LEU A 112 -13.46 6.63 1.74
C LEU A 112 -13.97 8.07 1.76
N ALA A 113 -14.24 8.63 2.94
CA ALA A 113 -14.61 10.04 3.10
C ALA A 113 -13.46 10.96 2.67
N TRP A 114 -12.23 10.66 3.09
CA TRP A 114 -11.04 11.40 2.66
C TRP A 114 -10.86 11.39 1.13
N CYS A 115 -11.04 10.24 0.48
CA CYS A 115 -10.98 10.15 -0.98
C CYS A 115 -12.00 11.06 -1.68
N ARG A 116 -13.21 11.19 -1.11
CA ARG A 116 -14.28 12.06 -1.63
C ARG A 116 -14.00 13.52 -1.37
N HIS A 117 -13.42 13.83 -0.22
CA HIS A 117 -13.08 15.19 0.17
C HIS A 117 -11.92 15.73 -0.67
N TYR A 118 -10.92 14.90 -0.97
CA TYR A 118 -9.75 15.27 -1.77
C TYR A 118 -9.56 14.38 -3.03
N PRO A 119 -10.48 14.43 -4.01
CA PRO A 119 -10.44 13.54 -5.16
C PRO A 119 -9.20 13.75 -6.04
N GLY A 120 -8.70 14.98 -6.16
CA GLY A 120 -7.46 15.30 -6.86
C GLY A 120 -6.23 14.71 -6.16
N ALA A 121 -6.12 14.92 -4.86
CA ALA A 121 -5.01 14.41 -4.04
C ALA A 121 -5.01 12.88 -4.01
N ALA A 122 -6.17 12.24 -3.87
CA ALA A 122 -6.32 10.78 -3.86
C ALA A 122 -5.86 10.14 -5.18
N ARG A 123 -6.26 10.72 -6.32
CA ARG A 123 -5.79 10.26 -7.65
C ARG A 123 -4.30 10.51 -7.84
N ALA A 124 -3.80 11.65 -7.39
CA ALA A 124 -2.37 11.98 -7.48
C ALA A 124 -1.52 11.02 -6.64
N LEU A 125 -1.98 10.65 -5.44
CA LEU A 125 -1.27 9.73 -4.55
C LEU A 125 -1.02 8.37 -5.21
N LEU A 126 -2.02 7.83 -5.91
CA LEU A 126 -1.90 6.59 -6.68
C LEU A 126 -0.87 6.69 -7.82
N LYS A 127 -0.83 7.84 -8.51
CA LYS A 127 0.14 8.11 -9.59
C LYS A 127 1.56 8.22 -9.05
N THR A 128 1.76 8.93 -7.93
CA THR A 128 3.05 9.09 -7.26
C THR A 128 3.61 7.74 -6.80
N SER A 129 2.76 6.89 -6.23
CA SER A 129 3.12 5.50 -5.91
C SER A 129 3.63 4.75 -7.15
N ARG A 130 2.97 4.91 -8.31
CA ARG A 130 3.35 4.29 -9.61
C ARG A 130 4.69 4.79 -10.15
N ALA A 131 4.89 6.10 -10.20
CA ALA A 131 6.09 6.73 -10.73
C ALA A 131 7.36 6.38 -9.92
N GLY A 132 7.25 6.30 -8.59
CA GLY A 132 8.37 5.91 -7.73
C GLY A 132 8.93 4.51 -8.02
N ARG A 133 8.11 3.56 -8.50
CA ARG A 133 8.56 2.21 -8.88
C ARG A 133 9.16 2.14 -10.28
N ALA A 134 8.59 2.83 -11.26
CA ALA A 134 9.15 2.86 -12.63
C ALA A 134 10.59 3.39 -12.61
N ARG A 135 10.86 4.37 -11.75
CA ARG A 135 12.20 4.93 -11.55
C ARG A 135 13.15 3.99 -10.78
N ALA A 136 12.64 3.16 -9.87
CA ALA A 136 13.43 2.16 -9.15
C ALA A 136 13.70 0.88 -9.97
N ALA A 137 12.97 0.68 -11.07
CA ALA A 137 13.11 -0.47 -11.98
C ALA A 137 13.88 -0.12 -13.28
N ALA A 138 14.29 1.14 -13.45
CA ALA A 138 15.21 1.53 -14.50
C ALA A 138 16.64 1.11 -14.09
N PRO A 139 17.42 0.49 -15.01
CA PRO A 139 18.76 -0.02 -14.73
C PRO A 139 19.76 1.06 -14.33
#